data_AF-A0A521WW55-F1
#
_entry.id   AF-A0A521WW55-F1
#
_cell.length_a   1.000
_cell.length_b   1.000
_cell.length_c   1.000
_cell.angle_alpha   90.00
_cell.angle_beta   90.00
_cell.angle_gamma   90.00
#
_symmetry.space_group_name_H-M   'P 1'
#
loop_
_entity.id
_entity.type
_entity.pdbx_description
1 polymer ?
#
loop_
_entity_poly.entity_id
_entity_poly.type
_entity_poly.pdbx_seq_one_letter_code
_entity_poly.pdbx_strand_id
1 'polypeptide(L)'
;MKLTNIKFTSLWAGIVLSFCSLSAYAAENHMEQALKHAEASAKASDGKSIAEHAETALKHAKVSDEHLDAGIKSLDEAIEHGKQGHSDLAKKAAEEAVTHLKAAK
;
A
#
# COMPACT_ATOMS: atom_id res chain seq x y z
N MET A 1 24.91 -16.70 50.20
CA MET A 1 25.58 -15.45 49.78
C MET A 1 26.51 -15.76 48.61
N LYS A 2 26.52 -14.85 47.61
CA LYS A 2 27.22 -14.85 46.30
C LYS A 2 26.43 -15.41 45.11
N LEU A 3 25.67 -14.51 44.50
CA LEU A 3 25.14 -14.60 43.14
C LEU A 3 26.26 -14.26 42.16
N THR A 4 26.50 -15.14 41.19
CA THR A 4 27.57 -15.01 40.20
C THR A 4 27.16 -14.05 39.08
N ASN A 5 28.09 -13.15 38.75
CA ASN A 5 28.00 -12.08 37.76
C ASN A 5 27.52 -12.53 36.36
N ILE A 6 26.45 -11.89 35.87
CA ILE A 6 26.04 -11.91 34.45
C ILE A 6 26.93 -10.93 33.68
N LYS A 7 27.74 -11.43 32.74
CA LYS A 7 28.40 -10.60 31.73
C LYS A 7 27.45 -10.42 30.54
N PHE A 8 26.82 -9.26 30.44
CA PHE A 8 26.06 -8.83 29.26
C PHE A 8 27.05 -8.30 28.22
N THR A 9 27.55 -9.19 27.36
CA THR A 9 28.38 -8.78 26.22
C THR A 9 27.75 -9.30 24.93
N SER A 10 27.14 -8.36 24.22
CA SER A 10 27.16 -8.23 22.75
C SER A 10 26.96 -9.50 21.92
N LEU A 11 25.76 -9.67 21.35
CA LEU A 11 25.62 -10.27 20.02
C LEU A 11 24.35 -9.77 19.32
N TRP A 12 24.38 -8.50 18.87
CA TRP A 12 23.51 -8.02 17.80
C TRP A 12 24.14 -8.47 16.47
N ALA A 13 23.86 -9.71 16.06
CA ALA A 13 24.18 -10.18 14.72
C ALA A 13 23.32 -11.41 14.44
N GLY A 14 22.21 -11.22 13.72
CA GLY A 14 21.41 -12.37 13.28
C GLY A 14 19.91 -12.13 13.04
N ILE A 15 19.44 -10.90 12.84
CA ILE A 15 18.14 -10.71 12.16
C ILE A 15 18.44 -10.51 10.67
N VAL A 16 18.91 -11.57 10.04
CA VAL A 16 18.73 -11.75 8.60
C VAL A 16 17.39 -12.46 8.48
N LEU A 17 16.31 -11.68 8.45
CA LEU A 17 15.01 -12.12 7.96
C LEU A 17 15.14 -12.37 6.45
N SER A 18 15.81 -13.47 6.14
CA SER A 18 15.88 -14.05 4.81
C SER A 18 14.51 -14.60 4.46
N PHE A 19 13.91 -13.99 3.45
CA PHE A 19 12.95 -14.61 2.54
C PHE A 19 11.64 -15.11 3.17
N CYS A 20 10.68 -14.18 3.34
CA CYS A 20 9.26 -14.50 3.15
C CYS A 20 9.01 -14.93 1.69
N SER A 21 9.38 -16.16 1.34
CA SER A 21 8.86 -16.83 0.14
C SER A 21 7.51 -17.45 0.46
N LEU A 22 6.47 -16.62 0.46
CA LEU A 22 5.12 -17.12 0.23
C LEU A 22 4.27 -16.03 -0.44
N SER A 23 4.58 -15.71 -1.69
CA SER A 23 3.65 -14.95 -2.52
C SER A 23 2.76 -15.94 -3.26
N ALA A 24 1.67 -16.34 -2.60
CA ALA A 24 0.46 -16.64 -3.33
C ALA A 24 0.21 -15.45 -4.26
N TYR A 25 0.10 -15.69 -5.57
CA TYR A 25 -0.25 -14.69 -6.56
C TYR A 25 -1.71 -14.26 -6.33
N ALA A 26 -1.93 -13.46 -5.30
CA ALA A 26 -3.05 -12.53 -5.24
C ALA A 26 -2.69 -11.37 -6.17
N ALA A 27 -3.63 -10.95 -7.03
CA ALA A 27 -3.47 -9.72 -7.81
C ALA A 27 -3.03 -8.60 -6.85
N GLU A 28 -1.86 -8.03 -7.11
CA GLU A 28 -1.16 -7.16 -6.16
C GLU A 28 -1.95 -5.85 -5.97
N ASN A 29 -2.39 -5.61 -4.74
CA ASN A 29 -3.08 -4.40 -4.28
C ASN A 29 -2.05 -3.26 -4.17
N HIS A 30 -2.18 -2.19 -4.96
CA HIS A 30 -1.20 -1.11 -5.02
C HIS A 30 -1.08 -0.40 -3.66
N MET A 31 -2.18 -0.23 -2.92
CA MET A 31 -2.12 0.35 -1.57
C MET A 31 -1.39 -0.52 -0.56
N GLU A 32 -1.59 -1.84 -0.60
CA GLU A 32 -0.92 -2.79 0.27
C GLU A 32 0.59 -2.82 -0.02
N GLN A 33 0.99 -2.80 -1.29
CA GLN A 33 2.41 -2.72 -1.67
C GLN A 33 3.03 -1.37 -1.28
N ALA A 34 2.30 -0.26 -1.49
CA ALA A 34 2.75 1.04 -1.03
C ALA A 34 3.00 1.05 0.48
N LEU A 35 2.05 0.54 1.27
CA LEU A 35 2.17 0.46 2.72
C LEU A 35 3.32 -0.45 3.15
N LYS A 36 3.42 -1.65 2.56
CA LYS A 36 4.48 -2.63 2.85
C LYS A 36 5.87 -2.02 2.64
N HIS A 37 6.09 -1.35 1.51
CA HIS A 37 7.36 -0.70 1.24
C HIS A 37 7.59 0.53 2.11
N ALA A 38 6.56 1.32 2.41
CA ALA A 38 6.67 2.46 3.32
C ALA A 38 7.08 2.02 4.74
N GLU A 39 6.49 0.94 5.25
CA GLU A 39 6.87 0.36 6.55
C GLU A 39 8.31 -0.17 6.55
N ALA A 40 8.73 -0.83 5.46
CA ALA A 40 10.10 -1.30 5.33
C ALA A 40 11.10 -0.13 5.30
N SER A 41 10.77 0.95 4.58
CA SER A 41 11.55 2.19 4.58
C SER A 41 11.67 2.78 5.99
N ALA A 42 10.56 2.86 6.73
CA ALA A 42 10.54 3.41 8.09
C ALA A 42 11.35 2.59 9.12
N LYS A 43 11.53 1.28 8.87
CA LYS A 43 12.29 0.37 9.73
C LYS A 43 13.77 0.26 9.32
N ALA A 44 14.14 0.72 8.12
CA ALA A 44 15.50 0.62 7.61
C ALA A 44 16.45 1.58 8.36
N SER A 45 17.73 1.17 8.48
CA SER A 45 18.73 1.90 9.27
C SER A 45 19.77 2.63 8.41
N ASP A 46 19.85 2.33 7.12
CA ASP A 46 20.75 2.98 6.18
C ASP A 46 19.98 3.75 5.10
N GLY A 47 20.56 4.86 4.64
CA GLY A 47 19.91 5.77 3.69
C GLY A 47 19.60 5.13 2.33
N LYS A 48 20.38 4.13 1.89
CA LYS A 48 20.17 3.46 0.61
C LYS A 48 18.89 2.62 0.65
N SER A 49 18.75 1.75 1.65
CA SER A 49 17.53 0.95 1.81
C SER A 49 16.30 1.80 2.11
N ILE A 50 16.44 2.89 2.88
CA ILE A 50 15.35 3.86 3.08
C ILE A 50 14.85 4.38 1.73
N ALA A 51 15.76 4.87 0.87
CA ALA A 51 15.43 5.43 -0.43
C ALA A 51 14.80 4.39 -1.38
N GLU A 52 15.38 3.19 -1.50
CA GLU A 52 14.87 2.13 -2.38
C GLU A 52 13.43 1.70 -2.02
N HIS A 53 13.15 1.51 -0.73
CA HIS A 53 11.80 1.20 -0.28
C HIS A 53 10.85 2.39 -0.44
N ALA A 54 11.28 3.62 -0.13
CA ALA A 54 10.44 4.80 -0.30
C ALA A 54 10.07 5.06 -1.77
N GLU A 55 11.01 4.90 -2.70
CA GLU A 55 10.75 5.03 -4.14
C GLU A 55 9.74 4.00 -4.63
N THR A 56 9.84 2.77 -4.13
CA THR A 56 8.92 1.69 -4.51
C THR A 56 7.52 1.94 -3.91
N ALA A 57 7.46 2.36 -2.65
CA ALA A 57 6.22 2.78 -2.01
C ALA A 57 5.53 3.90 -2.79
N LEU A 58 6.30 4.92 -3.21
CA LEU A 58 5.81 6.04 -3.99
C LEU A 58 5.26 5.63 -5.36
N LYS A 59 5.91 4.69 -6.06
CA LYS A 59 5.41 4.18 -7.35
C LYS A 59 4.05 3.55 -7.19
N HIS A 60 3.88 2.66 -6.21
CA HIS A 60 2.58 2.03 -5.96
C HIS A 60 1.53 3.04 -5.47
N ALA A 61 1.92 3.97 -4.60
CA ALA A 61 1.04 5.02 -4.11
C ALA A 61 0.47 5.87 -5.25
N LYS A 62 1.31 6.26 -6.23
CA LYS A 62 0.88 7.02 -7.41
C LYS A 62 -0.13 6.26 -8.27
N VAL A 63 0.06 4.96 -8.49
CA VAL A 63 -0.91 4.17 -9.28
C VAL A 63 -2.26 4.09 -8.58
N SER A 64 -2.25 3.91 -7.25
CA SER A 64 -3.50 3.98 -6.50
C SER A 64 -4.12 5.37 -6.54
N ASP A 65 -3.33 6.43 -6.44
CA ASP A 65 -3.80 7.83 -6.49
C ASP A 65 -4.52 8.11 -7.80
N GLU A 66 -3.95 7.70 -8.94
CA GLU A 66 -4.58 7.80 -10.27
C GLU A 66 -5.95 7.10 -10.32
N HIS A 67 -6.05 5.91 -9.70
CA HIS A 67 -7.32 5.20 -9.61
C HIS A 67 -8.30 5.81 -8.60
N LEU A 68 -7.83 6.39 -7.50
CA LEU A 68 -8.68 7.13 -6.57
C LEU A 68 -9.28 8.36 -7.26
N ASP A 69 -8.47 9.14 -7.95
CA ASP A 69 -8.92 10.32 -8.71
C ASP A 69 -9.95 9.93 -9.78
N ALA A 70 -9.68 8.88 -10.55
CA ALA A 70 -10.64 8.38 -11.54
C ALA A 70 -11.95 7.90 -10.90
N GLY A 71 -11.86 7.20 -9.77
CA GLY A 71 -13.03 6.76 -9.01
C GLY A 71 -13.86 7.92 -8.46
N ILE A 72 -13.21 8.96 -7.93
CA ILE A 72 -13.85 10.19 -7.46
C ILE A 72 -14.60 10.86 -8.61
N LYS A 73 -13.94 11.03 -9.76
CA LYS A 73 -14.57 11.61 -10.94
C LYS A 73 -15.81 10.82 -11.39
N SER A 74 -15.72 9.49 -11.45
CA SER A 74 -16.87 8.66 -11.80
C SER A 74 -18.01 8.76 -10.78
N LEU A 75 -17.71 8.97 -9.48
CA LEU A 75 -18.75 9.24 -8.47
C LEU A 75 -19.41 10.60 -8.69
N ASP A 76 -18.65 11.64 -9.03
CA ASP A 76 -19.20 12.96 -9.37
C ASP A 76 -20.16 12.87 -10.57
N GLU A 77 -19.78 12.13 -11.62
CA GLU A 77 -20.62 11.87 -12.79
C GLU A 77 -21.88 11.08 -12.41
N ALA A 78 -21.76 10.08 -11.53
CA ALA A 78 -22.90 9.31 -11.02
C ALA A 78 -23.88 10.22 -10.26
N ILE A 79 -23.37 11.14 -9.44
CA ILE A 79 -24.16 12.12 -8.70
C ILE A 79 -24.85 13.09 -9.65
N GLU A 80 -24.14 13.62 -10.64
CA GLU A 80 -24.68 14.56 -11.63
C GLU A 80 -25.84 13.92 -12.41
N HIS A 81 -25.59 12.76 -13.03
CA HIS A 81 -26.61 12.05 -13.80
C HIS A 81 -27.77 11.57 -12.91
N GLY A 82 -27.49 11.15 -11.68
CA GLY A 82 -28.52 10.76 -10.71
C GLY A 82 -29.47 11.91 -10.37
N LYS A 83 -28.93 13.12 -10.14
CA LYS A 83 -29.73 14.34 -9.89
C LYS A 83 -30.59 14.75 -11.08
N GLN A 84 -30.18 14.42 -12.30
CA GLN A 84 -30.94 14.67 -13.53
C GLN A 84 -31.98 13.58 -13.83
N GLY A 85 -32.04 12.50 -13.02
CA GLY A 85 -32.92 11.36 -13.27
C GLY A 85 -32.44 10.43 -14.39
N HIS A 86 -31.19 10.57 -14.85
CA HIS A 86 -30.57 9.73 -15.88
C HIS A 86 -30.06 8.42 -15.28
N SER A 87 -30.96 7.58 -14.78
CA SER A 87 -30.65 6.38 -13.98
C SER A 87 -29.63 5.44 -14.62
N ASP A 88 -29.70 5.20 -15.93
CA ASP A 88 -28.76 4.30 -16.63
C ASP A 88 -27.33 4.86 -16.68
N LEU A 89 -27.18 6.16 -16.94
CA LEU A 89 -25.88 6.84 -16.94
C LEU A 89 -25.29 6.91 -15.53
N ALA A 90 -26.13 7.22 -14.54
CA ALA A 90 -25.74 7.25 -13.14
C ALA A 90 -25.22 5.88 -12.67
N LYS A 91 -25.93 4.80 -13.05
CA LYS A 91 -25.51 3.43 -12.74
C LYS A 91 -24.18 3.08 -13.40
N LYS A 92 -24.00 3.41 -14.69
CA LYS A 92 -22.76 3.16 -15.41
C LYS A 92 -21.58 3.87 -14.76
N ALA A 93 -21.72 5.15 -14.43
CA ALA A 93 -20.68 5.91 -13.75
C ALA A 93 -20.36 5.32 -12.35
N ALA A 94 -21.37 4.86 -11.61
CA ALA A 94 -21.15 4.17 -10.34
C ALA A 94 -20.40 2.83 -10.50
N GLU A 95 -20.64 2.07 -11.58
CA GLU A 95 -19.90 0.84 -11.90
C GLU A 95 -18.44 1.10 -12.26
N GLU A 96 -18.17 2.19 -13.00
CA GLU A 96 -16.81 2.66 -13.32
C GLU A 96 -16.08 3.09 -12.04
N ALA A 97 -16.75 3.82 -11.15
CA ALA A 97 -16.21 4.18 -9.83
C ALA A 97 -15.82 2.94 -9.03
N VAL A 98 -16.68 1.92 -8.97
CA VAL A 98 -16.36 0.65 -8.29
C VAL A 98 -15.14 -0.02 -8.89
N THR A 99 -15.00 0.01 -10.21
CA THR A 99 -13.85 -0.58 -10.90
C THR A 99 -12.55 0.13 -10.52
N HIS A 100 -12.55 1.46 -10.58
CA HIS A 100 -11.38 2.26 -10.20
C HIS A 100 -11.03 2.13 -8.73
N LEU A 101 -11.99 2.22 -7.81
CA LEU A 101 -11.74 2.07 -6.37
C LEU A 101 -11.24 0.66 -6.01
N LYS A 102 -11.62 -0.36 -6.78
CA LYS A 102 -11.09 -1.72 -6.62
C LYS A 102 -9.66 -1.88 -7.15
N ALA A 103 -9.24 -1.06 -8.10
CA ALA A 103 -7.88 -1.05 -8.63
C ALA A 103 -6.96 -0.13 -7.82
N ALA A 104 -7.53 0.91 -7.18
CA ALA A 104 -6.84 1.76 -6.23
C ALA A 104 -6.38 0.98 -5.01
N LYS A 105 -7.27 0.13 -4.46
CA LYS A 105 -6.87 -0.81 -3.41
C LYS A 105 -5.83 -1.76 -3.99
#